data_AF-W1Y559-F1
#
_entry.id   AF-W1Y559-F1
#
_cell.length_a   1.000
_cell.length_b   1.000
_cell.length_c   1.000
_cell.angle_alpha   90.00
_cell.angle_beta   90.00
_cell.angle_gamma   90.00
#
_symmetry.space_group_name_H-M   'P 1'
#
loop_
_entity.id
_entity.type
_entity.pdbx_description
1 polymer ?
#
loop_
_entity_poly.entity_id
_entity_poly.type
_entity_poly.pdbx_seq_one_letter_code
_entity_poly.pdbx_strand_id
1 'polypeptide(L)'
;IRRNGILANPDGDAVLQMGDEIALVGYPDAHARLDPSFRNGKEVFDRDLLDMRIVTEEVVVKNHNAVGKRLAQLKLTDHGCFLNRVIRSQIEMPIDDNVVLNKGDVLQVSG
;
A
#
# COMPACT_ATOMS: atom_id res chain seq x y z
N ILE A 1 9.37 -10.37 -4.72
CA ILE A 1 10.84 -10.51 -4.56
C ILE A 1 11.31 -11.63 -5.46
N ARG A 2 12.45 -11.50 -6.13
CA ARG A 2 13.11 -12.62 -6.79
C ARG A 2 14.39 -12.97 -6.05
N ARG A 3 14.55 -14.25 -5.70
CA ARG A 3 15.72 -14.80 -5.03
C ARG A 3 16.23 -16.01 -5.80
N ASN A 4 17.50 -15.98 -6.21
CA ASN A 4 18.12 -17.05 -6.98
C ASN A 4 17.29 -17.46 -8.22
N GLY A 5 16.71 -16.48 -8.93
CA GLY A 5 15.87 -16.70 -10.12
C GLY A 5 14.41 -17.02 -9.83
N ILE A 6 14.03 -17.35 -8.59
CA ILE A 6 12.66 -17.72 -8.21
C ILE A 6 11.89 -16.47 -7.79
N LEU A 7 10.76 -16.22 -8.46
CA LEU A 7 9.82 -15.17 -8.07
C LEU A 7 8.98 -15.65 -6.87
N ALA A 8 8.99 -14.87 -5.81
CA ALA A 8 8.27 -15.12 -4.57
C ALA A 8 7.36 -13.94 -4.21
N ASN A 9 6.25 -14.26 -3.54
CA ASN A 9 5.30 -13.33 -2.92
C ASN A 9 5.45 -13.42 -1.41
N PRO A 10 6.38 -12.67 -0.81
CA PRO A 10 6.59 -12.67 0.62
C PRO A 10 5.42 -11.99 1.34
N ASP A 11 5.18 -12.44 2.57
CA ASP A 11 4.41 -11.72 3.59
C ASP A 11 5.25 -10.60 4.23
N GLY A 12 4.61 -9.82 5.12
CA GLY A 12 5.19 -8.62 5.72
C GLY A 12 6.38 -8.86 6.66
N ASP A 13 6.66 -10.11 7.02
CA ASP A 13 7.77 -10.55 7.87
C ASP A 13 8.96 -11.13 7.10
N ALA A 14 8.89 -11.12 5.76
CA ALA A 14 9.99 -11.61 4.94
C ALA A 14 11.27 -10.80 5.12
N VAL A 15 12.35 -11.52 5.43
CA VAL A 15 13.69 -10.94 5.59
C VAL A 15 14.41 -10.90 4.23
N LEU A 16 14.80 -9.69 3.84
CA LEU A 16 15.60 -9.44 2.63
C LEU A 16 17.03 -9.98 2.80
N GLN A 17 17.58 -10.51 1.71
CA GLN A 17 18.93 -11.09 1.66
C GLN A 17 19.74 -10.40 0.57
N MET A 18 21.06 -10.43 0.73
CA MET A 18 21.98 -9.96 -0.30
C MET A 18 21.78 -10.76 -1.59
N GLY A 19 21.62 -10.07 -2.71
CA GLY A 19 21.35 -10.66 -4.02
C GLY A 19 19.86 -10.81 -4.35
N ASP A 20 18.96 -10.43 -3.45
CA ASP A 20 17.54 -10.30 -3.80
C ASP A 20 17.31 -9.18 -4.81
N GLU A 21 16.47 -9.47 -5.80
CA GLU A 21 15.91 -8.47 -6.69
C GLU A 21 14.50 -8.13 -6.18
N ILE A 22 14.22 -6.85 -5.98
CA ILE A 22 12.99 -6.38 -5.36
C ILE A 22 12.35 -5.28 -6.20
N ALA A 23 11.02 -5.31 -6.29
CA ALA A 23 10.23 -4.15 -6.68
C ALA A 23 9.68 -3.51 -5.39
N LEU A 24 9.78 -2.20 -5.28
CA LEU A 24 9.27 -1.42 -4.16
C LEU A 24 8.16 -0.52 -4.66
N VAL A 25 7.03 -0.53 -3.96
CA VAL A 25 5.88 0.37 -4.20
C VAL A 25 5.60 1.14 -2.93
N GLY A 26 5.41 2.44 -3.06
CA GLY A 26 5.04 3.28 -1.94
C GLY A 26 4.99 4.74 -2.33
N TYR A 27 4.73 5.57 -1.34
CA TYR A 27 4.76 7.01 -1.53
C TYR A 27 6.19 7.51 -1.83
N PRO A 28 6.36 8.58 -2.63
CA PRO A 28 7.68 9.12 -2.96
C PRO A 28 8.54 9.47 -1.74
N ASP A 29 7.92 9.97 -0.67
CA ASP A 29 8.60 10.29 0.59
C ASP A 29 9.07 9.03 1.32
N ALA A 30 8.32 7.93 1.24
CA ALA A 30 8.74 6.64 1.77
C ALA A 30 9.99 6.13 1.04
N HIS A 31 10.05 6.28 -0.29
CA HIS A 31 11.25 5.96 -1.06
C HIS A 31 12.45 6.80 -0.64
N ALA A 32 12.26 8.10 -0.38
CA ALA A 32 13.33 8.98 0.07
C ALA A 32 13.90 8.59 1.46
N ARG A 33 13.06 8.01 2.32
CA ARG A 33 13.46 7.53 3.66
C ARG A 33 14.11 6.15 3.68
N LEU A 34 14.14 5.43 2.56
CA LEU A 34 14.80 4.13 2.49
C LEU A 34 16.29 4.25 2.82
N ASP A 35 16.81 3.20 3.45
CA ASP A 35 18.24 3.07 3.71
C ASP A 35 19.02 3.30 2.40
N PRO A 36 20.12 4.09 2.43
CA PRO A 36 20.89 4.38 1.23
C PRO A 36 21.32 3.15 0.44
N SER A 37 21.47 1.98 1.05
CA SER A 37 21.78 0.73 0.34
C SER A 37 20.71 0.33 -0.68
N PHE A 38 19.43 0.66 -0.46
CA PHE A 38 18.36 0.44 -1.43
C PHE A 38 18.32 1.50 -2.52
N ARG A 39 18.76 2.74 -2.22
CA ARG A 39 18.79 3.86 -3.17
C ARG A 39 20.05 3.88 -4.04
N ASN A 40 21.16 3.37 -3.51
CA ASN A 40 22.46 3.28 -4.16
C ASN A 40 22.77 1.86 -4.64
N GLY A 41 21.86 0.92 -4.38
CA GLY A 41 21.95 -0.44 -4.88
C GLY A 41 21.90 -0.46 -6.40
N LYS A 42 22.28 -1.60 -6.98
CA LYS A 42 22.16 -1.78 -8.43
C LYS A 42 20.69 -1.79 -8.82
N GLU A 43 20.26 -0.79 -9.56
CA GLU A 43 18.96 -0.82 -10.22
C GLU A 43 18.94 -1.96 -11.26
N VAL A 44 17.89 -2.78 -11.20
CA VAL A 44 17.67 -3.90 -12.11
C VAL A 44 16.33 -3.74 -12.79
N PHE A 45 16.29 -4.05 -14.09
CA PHE A 45 15.05 -4.08 -14.84
C PHE A 45 14.57 -5.53 -14.95
N ASP A 46 13.68 -5.94 -14.03
CA ASP A 46 13.04 -7.25 -14.06
C ASP A 46 11.57 -7.08 -14.41
N ARG A 47 11.19 -7.54 -15.61
CA ARG A 47 9.82 -7.35 -16.11
C ARG A 47 8.77 -8.04 -15.23
N ASP A 48 9.06 -9.21 -14.69
CA ASP A 48 8.06 -9.97 -13.93
C ASP A 48 7.87 -9.36 -12.53
N LEU A 49 8.91 -8.76 -11.94
CA LEU A 49 8.78 -7.97 -10.72
C LEU A 49 8.03 -6.65 -10.95
N LEU A 50 8.13 -6.08 -12.14
CA LEU A 50 7.52 -4.80 -12.51
C LEU A 50 6.11 -4.95 -13.13
N ASP A 51 5.66 -6.17 -13.46
CA ASP A 51 4.31 -6.44 -13.98
C ASP A 51 3.24 -6.42 -12.87
N MET A 52 3.25 -5.35 -12.08
CA MET A 52 2.23 -5.08 -11.07
C MET A 52 1.13 -4.21 -11.67
N ARG A 53 -0.11 -4.68 -11.57
CA ARG A 53 -1.29 -3.90 -12.02
C ARG A 53 -1.90 -3.17 -10.84
N ILE A 54 -1.59 -1.89 -10.72
CA ILE A 54 -2.26 -1.01 -9.77
C ILE A 54 -3.62 -0.64 -10.35
N VAL A 55 -4.68 -0.97 -9.62
CA VAL A 55 -6.05 -0.53 -9.94
C VAL A 55 -6.53 0.48 -8.90
N THR A 56 -7.60 1.21 -9.23
CA THR A 56 -8.24 2.11 -8.27
C THR A 56 -9.70 1.73 -8.15
N GLU A 57 -10.14 1.45 -6.94
CA GLU A 57 -11.47 0.93 -6.66
C GLU A 57 -12.17 1.77 -5.59
N GLU A 58 -13.50 1.78 -5.64
CA GLU A 58 -14.35 2.42 -4.64
C GLU A 58 -14.98 1.37 -3.72
N VAL A 59 -14.65 1.45 -2.43
CA VAL A 59 -15.08 0.48 -1.42
C VAL A 59 -16.05 1.15 -0.45
N VAL A 60 -17.27 0.61 -0.36
CA VAL A 60 -18.29 1.11 0.58
C VAL A 60 -18.12 0.46 1.95
N VAL A 61 -17.99 1.29 3.00
CA VAL A 61 -17.91 0.83 4.39
C VAL A 61 -19.27 0.29 4.85
N LYS A 62 -19.40 -1.04 4.84
CA LYS A 62 -20.61 -1.75 5.33
C LYS A 62 -20.36 -2.60 6.57
N ASN A 63 -19.12 -2.99 6.82
CA ASN A 63 -18.75 -3.91 7.89
C ASN A 63 -18.81 -3.22 9.26
N HIS A 64 -19.60 -3.77 10.19
CA HIS A 64 -19.71 -3.25 11.56
C HIS A 64 -18.38 -3.24 12.34
N ASN A 65 -17.43 -4.12 11.99
CA ASN A 65 -16.09 -4.14 12.59
C ASN A 65 -15.16 -3.04 12.05
N ALA A 66 -15.54 -2.36 10.97
CA ALA A 66 -14.81 -1.22 10.41
C ALA A 66 -15.44 0.12 10.83
N VAL A 67 -16.76 0.16 11.00
CA VAL A 67 -17.47 1.36 11.48
C VAL A 67 -16.98 1.76 12.87
N GLY A 68 -16.74 3.05 13.07
CA GLY A 68 -16.23 3.60 14.33
C GLY A 68 -14.72 3.47 14.52
N LYS A 69 -14.02 2.72 13.64
CA LYS A 69 -12.56 2.73 13.62
C LYS A 69 -12.03 4.01 12.99
N ARG A 70 -10.86 4.44 13.47
CA ARG A 70 -10.08 5.46 12.77
C ARG A 70 -9.48 4.87 11.50
N LEU A 71 -9.34 5.70 10.48
CA LEU A 71 -8.74 5.32 9.21
C LEU A 71 -7.36 4.69 9.38
N ALA A 72 -6.51 5.26 10.24
CA ALA A 72 -5.16 4.73 10.54
C ALA A 72 -5.18 3.30 11.13
N GLN A 73 -6.29 2.88 11.75
CA GLN A 73 -6.43 1.53 12.31
C GLN A 73 -6.72 0.47 11.25
N LEU A 74 -7.09 0.87 10.02
CA LEU A 74 -7.25 -0.06 8.91
C LEU A 74 -5.92 -0.58 8.38
N LYS A 75 -4.82 0.16 8.59
CA LYS A 75 -3.48 -0.20 8.12
C LYS A 75 -3.46 -0.62 6.64
N LEU A 76 -4.11 0.15 5.78
CA LEU A 76 -4.28 -0.18 4.36
C LEU A 76 -2.94 -0.48 3.67
N THR A 77 -1.88 0.24 4.05
CA THR A 77 -0.53 0.05 3.51
C THR A 77 0.06 -1.32 3.79
N ASP A 78 -0.29 -1.95 4.91
CA ASP A 78 0.14 -3.32 5.25
C ASP A 78 -0.48 -4.35 4.29
N HIS A 79 -1.54 -3.96 3.59
CA HIS A 79 -2.23 -4.73 2.56
C HIS A 79 -1.87 -4.30 1.14
N GLY A 80 -0.85 -3.44 0.97
CA GLY A 80 -0.49 -2.89 -0.35
C GLY A 80 -1.49 -1.87 -0.90
N CYS A 81 -2.42 -1.41 -0.07
CA CYS A 81 -3.48 -0.49 -0.44
C CYS A 81 -3.17 0.93 0.05
N PHE A 82 -3.40 1.90 -0.83
CA PHE A 82 -3.20 3.32 -0.59
C PHE A 82 -4.53 4.04 -0.69
N LEU A 83 -4.87 4.83 0.33
CA LEU A 83 -6.09 5.61 0.30
C LEU A 83 -5.89 6.88 -0.52
N ASN A 84 -6.79 7.10 -1.47
CA ASN A 84 -6.82 8.29 -2.30
C ASN A 84 -7.81 9.33 -1.76
N ARG A 85 -9.01 8.89 -1.35
CA ARG A 85 -10.11 9.78 -0.87
C ARG A 85 -11.06 9.04 0.06
N VAL A 86 -11.72 9.79 0.94
CA VAL A 86 -12.90 9.34 1.70
C VAL A 86 -14.07 10.24 1.33
N ILE A 87 -15.16 9.65 0.85
CA ILE A 87 -16.37 10.39 0.48
C ILE A 87 -17.49 10.01 1.45
N ARG A 88 -18.10 11.01 2.07
CA ARG A 88 -19.24 10.85 2.98
C ARG A 88 -20.38 11.73 2.52
N SER A 89 -21.51 11.14 2.15
CA SER A 89 -22.69 11.88 1.70
C SER A 89 -22.37 12.91 0.60
N GLN A 90 -21.58 12.50 -0.41
CA GLN A 90 -21.10 13.36 -1.52
C GLN A 90 -20.10 14.46 -1.12
N ILE A 91 -19.60 14.46 0.11
CA ILE A 91 -18.57 15.38 0.58
C ILE A 91 -17.25 14.62 0.72
N GLU A 92 -16.19 15.15 0.13
CA GLU A 92 -14.84 14.66 0.35
C GLU A 92 -14.38 15.04 1.76
N MET A 93 -14.06 14.04 2.57
CA MET A 93 -13.56 14.24 3.92
C MET A 93 -12.05 14.56 3.85
N PRO A 94 -11.52 15.40 4.76
CA PRO A 94 -10.08 15.58 4.88
C PRO A 94 -9.43 14.22 5.14
N ILE A 95 -8.32 13.93 4.46
CA ILE A 95 -7.59 12.68 4.65
C ILE A 95 -6.62 12.89 5.81
N ASP A 96 -7.08 12.56 7.01
CA ASP A 96 -6.26 12.54 8.21
C ASP A 96 -6.44 11.22 9.00
N ASP A 97 -5.45 10.88 9.82
CA ASP A 97 -5.41 9.63 10.59
C ASP A 97 -6.51 9.53 11.67
N ASN A 98 -7.15 10.63 12.01
CA ASN A 98 -8.22 10.73 13.00
C ASN A 98 -9.62 10.61 12.39
N VAL A 99 -9.77 10.57 11.06
CA VAL A 99 -11.04 10.32 10.40
C VAL A 99 -11.63 9.01 10.91
N VAL A 100 -12.79 9.10 11.56
CA VAL A 100 -13.56 7.93 12.02
C VAL A 100 -14.48 7.48 10.90
N LEU A 101 -14.41 6.20 10.54
CA LEU A 101 -15.19 5.59 9.48
C LEU A 101 -16.65 5.45 9.88
N ASN A 102 -17.54 5.88 8.99
CA ASN A 102 -18.98 5.73 9.13
C ASN A 102 -19.53 4.72 8.14
N LYS A 103 -20.65 4.10 8.51
CA LYS A 103 -21.38 3.23 7.59
C LYS A 103 -21.84 4.06 6.38
N GLY A 104 -21.53 3.57 5.19
CA GLY A 104 -21.85 4.26 3.92
C GLY A 104 -20.76 5.20 3.42
N ASP A 105 -19.66 5.40 4.16
CA ASP A 105 -18.49 6.05 3.60
C ASP A 105 -17.98 5.26 2.39
N VAL A 106 -17.49 5.97 1.38
CA VAL A 106 -16.85 5.40 0.19
C VAL A 106 -15.37 5.72 0.25
N LEU A 107 -14.55 4.67 0.28
CA LEU A 107 -13.09 4.78 0.27
C LEU A 107 -12.61 4.54 -1.15
N GLN A 108 -11.95 5.52 -1.74
CA GLN A 108 -11.23 5.31 -3.00
C GLN A 108 -9.82 4.83 -2.66
N VAL A 109 -9.47 3.62 -3.09
CA VAL A 109 -8.21 2.94 -2.74
C VAL A 109 -7.50 2.50 -4.01
N SER A 110 -6.18 2.69 -4.07
CA SER A 110 -5.32 2.11 -5.10
C SER A 110 -4.44 1.00 -4.55
N GLY A 111 -4.20 -0.04 -5.32
CA GLY A 111 -3.36 -1.18 -4.95
C GLY A 111 -3.30 -2.24 -6.03
#